data_AF-A0A453PIL1-F1
#
_entry.id   AF-A0A453PIL1-F1
#
_cell.length_a   1.000
_cell.length_b   1.000
_cell.length_c   1.000
_cell.angle_alpha   90.00
_cell.angle_beta   90.00
_cell.angle_gamma   90.00
#
_symmetry.space_group_name_H-M   'P 1'
#
loop_
_entity.id
_entity.type
_entity.pdbx_description
1 polymer ?
#
loop_
_entity_poly.entity_id
_entity_poly.type
_entity_poly.pdbx_seq_one_letter_code
_entity_poly.pdbx_strand_id
1 'polypeptide(L)'
;MQEVHEYFTNYIVNESLGIIANAHVVFADREILKAESTPCIKLAELFSIAVDYPKTGVPAQIPPELHVKEYPDFMEKLDRATYVSEGIIGKLYREIKKQNPHIGHFTKDVARRSYDTDLIVDGYQDYITEAVWFKEQYDFKLGNLMEHYGINSEAEIISGCILKMANNFTKKNDADAIRLAVKSLRKEARSWFSEMGSDESGDGHEASDAKASAWYHVTYHPEYWGCYNEGYDHRPHFISFPWCVYDKLIQIKRKKNFVRKMLDLQNRMRRSTIFG
;
A
#
# COMPACT_ATOMS: atom_id res chain seq x y z
N MET A 1 -21.15 -39.50 -11.60
CA MET A 1 -20.96 -39.17 -10.16
C MET A 1 -19.69 -39.79 -9.61
N GLN A 2 -19.46 -41.10 -9.76
CA GLN A 2 -18.20 -41.75 -9.32
C GLN A 2 -16.94 -41.18 -9.99
N GLU A 3 -16.93 -41.02 -11.32
CA GLU A 3 -15.79 -40.45 -12.05
C GLU A 3 -15.44 -39.02 -11.60
N VAL A 4 -16.46 -38.21 -11.27
CA VAL A 4 -16.26 -36.85 -10.77
C VAL A 4 -15.64 -36.88 -9.38
N HIS A 5 -16.13 -37.76 -8.48
CA HIS A 5 -15.57 -37.90 -7.13
C HIS A 5 -14.11 -38.40 -7.17
N GLU A 6 -13.81 -39.38 -8.04
CA GLU A 6 -12.47 -39.92 -8.20
C GLU A 6 -11.51 -38.88 -8.78
N TYR A 7 -11.96 -38.09 -9.75
CA TYR A 7 -11.20 -36.95 -10.29
C TYR A 7 -10.89 -35.90 -9.22
N PHE A 8 -11.86 -35.49 -8.40
CA PHE A 8 -11.62 -34.55 -7.30
C PHE A 8 -10.64 -35.10 -6.27
N THR A 9 -10.75 -36.39 -5.94
CA THR A 9 -9.84 -37.03 -4.96
C THR A 9 -8.41 -37.08 -5.50
N ASN A 10 -8.24 -37.48 -6.77
CA ASN A 10 -6.95 -37.48 -7.44
C ASN A 10 -6.38 -36.06 -7.58
N TYR A 11 -7.21 -35.06 -7.82
CA TYR A 11 -6.79 -33.66 -7.91
C TYR A 11 -6.22 -33.12 -6.60
N ILE A 12 -6.91 -33.37 -5.49
CA ILE A 12 -6.46 -32.93 -4.16
C ILE A 12 -5.14 -33.62 -3.78
N VAL A 13 -4.99 -34.91 -4.11
CA VAL A 13 -3.79 -35.69 -3.75
C VAL A 13 -2.58 -35.33 -4.61
N ASN A 14 -2.79 -34.99 -5.88
CA ASN A 14 -1.70 -34.77 -6.85
C ASN A 14 -1.40 -33.28 -7.11
N GLU A 15 -1.89 -32.35 -6.29
CA GLU A 15 -1.57 -30.93 -6.41
C GLU A 15 -0.09 -30.68 -6.05
N SER A 16 0.82 -30.81 -7.02
CA SER A 16 2.27 -30.68 -6.83
C SER A 16 2.83 -29.31 -7.26
N LEU A 17 2.00 -28.42 -7.81
CA LEU A 17 2.44 -27.15 -8.41
C LEU A 17 3.23 -26.28 -7.44
N GLY A 18 2.72 -26.09 -6.22
CA GLY A 18 3.39 -25.31 -5.19
C GLY A 18 4.70 -25.93 -4.71
N ILE A 19 4.79 -27.27 -4.70
CA ILE A 19 5.99 -28.01 -4.31
C ILE A 19 7.08 -27.81 -5.38
N ILE A 20 6.73 -27.99 -6.66
CA ILE A 20 7.64 -27.79 -7.80
C ILE A 20 8.13 -26.34 -7.85
N ALA A 21 7.25 -25.36 -7.65
CA ALA A 21 7.61 -23.94 -7.62
C ALA A 21 8.69 -23.65 -6.56
N ASN A 22 8.44 -24.11 -5.34
CA ASN A 22 9.35 -23.91 -4.21
C ASN A 22 10.68 -24.62 -4.44
N ALA A 23 10.65 -25.83 -4.98
CA ALA A 23 11.87 -26.56 -5.34
C ALA A 23 12.69 -25.78 -6.36
N HIS A 24 12.07 -25.25 -7.41
CA HIS A 24 12.75 -24.50 -8.46
C HIS A 24 13.45 -23.26 -7.89
N VAL A 25 12.81 -22.53 -6.98
CA VAL A 25 13.43 -21.36 -6.31
C VAL A 25 14.67 -21.78 -5.52
N VAL A 26 14.60 -22.89 -4.78
CA VAL A 26 15.72 -23.37 -3.97
C VAL A 26 16.89 -23.84 -4.84
N PHE A 27 16.63 -24.66 -5.87
CA PHE A 27 17.69 -25.11 -6.77
C PHE A 27 18.32 -23.95 -7.53
N ALA A 28 17.53 -22.99 -8.00
CA ALA A 28 18.05 -21.81 -8.70
C ALA A 28 18.90 -20.90 -7.80
N ASP A 29 18.68 -20.91 -6.48
CA ASP A 29 19.49 -20.17 -5.52
C ASP A 29 20.83 -20.89 -5.20
N ARG A 30 20.83 -22.23 -5.17
CA ARG A 30 22.02 -23.05 -4.87
C ARG A 30 22.96 -23.24 -6.04
N GLU A 31 22.41 -23.41 -7.23
CA GLU A 31 23.17 -23.78 -8.42
C GLU A 31 23.90 -22.57 -9.01
N ILE A 32 25.15 -22.79 -9.46
CA ILE A 32 25.98 -21.74 -10.08
C ILE A 32 25.30 -21.18 -11.34
N LEU A 33 24.69 -22.07 -12.13
CA LEU A 33 23.95 -21.72 -13.35
C LEU A 33 22.51 -21.24 -13.07
N LYS A 34 22.10 -21.18 -11.80
CA LYS A 34 20.77 -20.72 -11.37
C LYS A 34 19.65 -21.45 -12.10
N ALA A 35 18.73 -20.72 -12.74
CA ALA A 35 17.59 -21.27 -13.47
C ALA A 35 17.97 -22.09 -14.71
N GLU A 36 19.20 -21.93 -15.23
CA GLU A 36 19.70 -22.72 -16.37
C GLU A 36 20.33 -24.05 -15.93
N SER A 37 20.36 -24.32 -14.62
CA SER A 37 20.83 -25.60 -14.10
C SER A 37 19.91 -26.74 -14.52
N THR A 38 20.48 -27.94 -14.70
CA THR A 38 19.72 -29.14 -15.07
C THR A 38 18.55 -29.45 -14.12
N PRO A 39 18.68 -29.31 -12.78
CA PRO A 39 17.56 -29.46 -11.86
C PRO A 39 16.42 -28.46 -12.12
N CYS A 40 16.76 -27.19 -12.39
CA CYS A 40 15.76 -26.15 -12.66
C CYS A 40 15.01 -26.39 -13.96
N ILE A 41 15.71 -26.77 -15.04
CA ILE A 41 15.09 -27.10 -16.33
C ILE A 41 14.10 -28.27 -16.16
N LYS A 42 14.51 -29.35 -15.48
CA LYS A 42 13.62 -30.49 -15.18
C LYS A 42 12.41 -30.07 -14.35
N LEU A 43 12.61 -29.22 -13.35
CA LEU A 43 11.50 -28.69 -12.55
C LEU A 43 10.56 -27.81 -13.38
N ALA A 44 11.08 -27.04 -14.34
CA ALA A 44 10.25 -26.23 -15.25
C ALA A 44 9.39 -27.11 -16.17
N GLU A 45 9.94 -28.22 -16.68
CA GLU A 45 9.18 -29.22 -17.44
C GLU A 45 8.05 -29.84 -16.59
N LEU A 46 8.37 -30.26 -15.37
CA LEU A 46 7.38 -30.78 -14.42
C LEU A 46 6.33 -29.74 -14.04
N PHE A 47 6.71 -28.47 -13.93
CA PHE A 47 5.80 -27.37 -13.65
C PHE A 47 4.78 -27.20 -14.77
N SER A 48 5.22 -27.30 -16.03
CA SER A 48 4.34 -27.28 -17.21
C SER A 48 3.30 -28.40 -17.16
N ILE A 49 3.74 -29.63 -16.84
CA ILE A 49 2.86 -30.80 -16.69
C ILE A 49 1.83 -30.57 -15.56
N ALA A 50 2.27 -30.06 -14.41
CA ALA A 50 1.40 -29.81 -13.26
C ALA A 50 0.31 -28.76 -13.56
N VAL A 51 0.61 -27.73 -14.35
CA VAL A 51 -0.38 -26.71 -14.76
C VAL A 51 -1.45 -27.30 -15.67
N ASP A 52 -1.07 -28.23 -16.55
CA ASP A 52 -2.00 -28.88 -17.48
C ASP A 52 -2.69 -30.12 -16.91
N TYR A 53 -2.33 -30.56 -15.70
CA TYR A 53 -3.01 -31.65 -14.98
C TYR A 53 -4.55 -31.53 -14.95
N PRO A 54 -5.17 -30.35 -14.72
CA PRO A 54 -6.63 -30.22 -14.73
C PRO A 54 -7.27 -30.50 -16.10
N LYS A 55 -6.48 -30.52 -17.18
CA LYS A 55 -6.94 -30.79 -18.55
C LYS A 55 -6.57 -32.20 -19.01
N THR A 56 -5.38 -32.66 -18.63
CA THR A 56 -4.79 -33.91 -19.14
C THR A 56 -4.99 -35.10 -18.21
N GLY A 57 -5.21 -34.85 -16.91
CA GLY A 57 -5.26 -35.89 -15.88
C GLY A 57 -3.91 -36.56 -15.58
N VAL A 58 -2.81 -36.09 -16.16
CA VAL A 58 -1.47 -36.69 -16.00
C VAL A 58 -0.69 -35.99 -14.87
N PRO A 59 -0.50 -36.62 -13.70
CA PRO A 59 0.14 -35.97 -12.56
C PRO A 59 1.64 -35.77 -12.78
N ALA A 60 2.17 -34.62 -12.37
CA ALA A 60 3.61 -34.39 -12.37
C ALA A 60 4.27 -35.15 -11.21
N GLN A 61 5.11 -36.12 -11.53
CA GLN A 61 5.87 -36.90 -10.55
C GLN A 61 7.26 -36.29 -10.37
N ILE A 62 7.55 -35.85 -9.15
CA ILE A 62 8.84 -35.24 -8.81
C ILE A 62 9.85 -36.35 -8.49
N PRO A 63 10.98 -36.45 -9.20
CA PRO A 63 12.04 -37.40 -8.87
C PRO A 63 12.62 -37.18 -7.47
N PRO A 64 13.08 -38.24 -6.77
CA PRO A 64 13.71 -38.12 -5.45
C PRO A 64 14.86 -37.11 -5.39
N GLU A 65 15.65 -36.99 -6.46
CA GLU A 65 16.77 -36.04 -6.52
C GLU A 65 16.33 -34.56 -6.50
N LEU A 66 15.10 -34.26 -6.93
CA LEU A 66 14.55 -32.91 -6.98
C LEU A 66 13.76 -32.55 -5.70
N HIS A 67 13.84 -33.37 -4.65
CA HIS A 67 13.26 -33.06 -3.35
C HIS A 67 14.19 -32.18 -2.53
N VAL A 68 13.69 -31.00 -2.17
CA VAL A 68 14.42 -30.06 -1.31
C VAL A 68 14.43 -30.53 0.14
N LYS A 69 15.63 -30.55 0.74
CA LYS A 69 15.84 -30.88 2.16
C LYS A 69 16.01 -29.64 3.04
N GLU A 70 16.61 -28.59 2.50
CA GLU A 70 16.84 -27.33 3.22
C GLU A 70 16.48 -26.15 2.32
N TYR A 71 15.94 -25.09 2.93
CA TYR A 71 15.40 -23.93 2.23
C TYR A 71 16.28 -22.69 2.48
N PRO A 72 16.36 -21.74 1.54
CA PRO A 72 17.06 -20.49 1.80
C PRO A 72 16.32 -19.66 2.87
N ASP A 73 17.09 -18.89 3.63
CA ASP A 73 16.64 -18.04 4.73
C ASP A 73 15.51 -17.09 4.36
N PHE A 74 15.52 -16.56 3.14
CA PHE A 74 14.47 -15.65 2.64
C PHE A 74 13.09 -16.31 2.44
N MET A 75 12.98 -17.64 2.48
CA MET A 75 11.70 -18.35 2.35
C MET A 75 10.96 -18.55 3.68
N GLU A 76 11.58 -18.22 4.83
CA GLU A 76 10.95 -18.22 6.17
C GLU A 76 10.21 -19.51 6.56
N LYS A 77 10.76 -20.67 6.18
CA LYS A 77 10.23 -21.99 6.57
C LYS A 77 10.66 -22.37 7.98
N LEU A 78 9.93 -21.88 8.99
CA LEU A 78 10.24 -22.10 10.42
C LEU A 78 10.24 -23.59 10.83
N ASP A 79 9.54 -24.45 10.10
CA ASP A 79 9.42 -25.89 10.34
C ASP A 79 10.49 -26.73 9.63
N ARG A 80 11.39 -26.10 8.84
CA ARG A 80 12.38 -26.78 8.00
C ARG A 80 13.79 -26.31 8.28
N ALA A 81 14.77 -27.13 7.91
CA ALA A 81 16.17 -26.71 7.91
C ALA A 81 16.38 -25.57 6.90
N THR A 82 17.15 -24.56 7.30
CA THR A 82 17.40 -23.38 6.47
C THR A 82 18.89 -23.06 6.33
N TYR A 83 19.28 -22.51 5.19
CA TYR A 83 20.64 -22.01 4.92
C TYR A 83 20.62 -20.53 4.53
N VAL A 84 21.73 -19.83 4.72
CA VAL A 84 21.85 -18.40 4.34
C VAL A 84 22.12 -18.30 2.83
N SER A 85 21.20 -17.72 2.06
CA SER A 85 21.40 -17.52 0.62
C SER A 85 22.45 -16.44 0.35
N GLU A 86 23.45 -16.75 -0.47
CA GLU A 86 24.47 -15.77 -0.91
C GLU A 86 24.01 -14.91 -2.10
N GLY A 87 22.87 -15.27 -2.70
CA GLY A 87 22.27 -14.59 -3.83
C GLY A 87 21.78 -13.17 -3.51
N ILE A 88 21.44 -12.43 -4.57
CA ILE A 88 20.91 -11.06 -4.46
C ILE A 88 19.61 -11.03 -3.64
N ILE A 89 18.76 -12.05 -3.77
CA ILE A 89 17.48 -12.15 -3.07
C ILE A 89 17.71 -12.31 -1.56
N GLY A 90 18.58 -13.25 -1.15
CA GLY A 90 18.94 -13.42 0.26
C GLY A 90 19.58 -12.18 0.87
N LYS A 91 20.50 -11.53 0.14
CA LYS A 91 21.11 -10.26 0.59
C LYS A 91 20.06 -9.16 0.78
N LEU A 92 19.18 -8.96 -0.20
CA LEU A 92 18.11 -7.96 -0.13
C LEU A 92 17.15 -8.25 1.02
N TYR A 93 16.72 -9.50 1.17
CA TYR A 93 15.84 -9.94 2.25
C TYR A 93 16.45 -9.62 3.63
N ARG A 94 17.73 -9.94 3.85
CA ARG A 94 18.41 -9.65 5.12
C ARG A 94 18.57 -8.15 5.36
N GLU A 95 18.89 -7.37 4.34
CA GLU A 95 18.99 -5.90 4.48
C GLU A 95 17.64 -5.27 4.81
N ILE A 96 16.55 -5.71 4.16
CA ILE A 96 15.19 -5.27 4.49
C ILE A 96 14.80 -5.71 5.90
N LYS A 97 15.14 -6.94 6.32
CA LYS A 97 14.81 -7.43 7.65
C LYS A 97 15.57 -6.70 8.76
N LYS A 98 16.81 -6.27 8.50
CA LYS A 98 17.60 -5.39 9.40
C LYS A 98 17.02 -4.00 9.47
N GLN A 99 16.65 -3.45 8.32
CA GLN A 99 15.86 -2.23 8.19
C GLN A 99 14.44 -2.55 8.63
N ASN A 100 14.23 -2.94 9.90
CA ASN A 100 12.89 -3.03 10.46
C ASN A 100 12.33 -1.61 10.32
N PRO A 101 11.53 -1.30 9.29
CA PRO A 101 10.98 0.01 9.19
C PRO A 101 9.88 -0.10 10.23
N HIS A 102 10.22 0.24 11.46
CA HIS A 102 9.27 0.90 12.31
C HIS A 102 8.87 2.11 11.48
N ILE A 103 7.90 1.90 10.57
CA ILE A 103 7.17 2.94 9.88
C ILE A 103 6.54 3.65 11.06
N GLY A 104 7.26 4.67 11.54
CA GLY A 104 6.89 5.34 12.75
C GLY A 104 5.46 5.80 12.55
N HIS A 105 4.60 5.49 13.51
CA HIS A 105 3.28 6.09 13.53
C HIS A 105 3.47 7.60 13.41
N PHE A 106 2.61 8.26 12.62
CA PHE A 106 2.65 9.70 12.51
C PHE A 106 2.48 10.29 13.91
N THR A 107 3.55 10.87 14.47
CA THR A 107 3.56 11.43 15.83
C THR A 107 3.35 12.94 15.78
N LYS A 108 3.02 13.54 16.93
CA LYS A 108 2.94 15.00 17.07
C LYS A 108 4.22 15.72 16.65
N ASP A 109 5.39 15.13 16.90
CA ASP A 109 6.67 15.71 16.48
C ASP A 109 6.92 15.58 14.99
N VAL A 110 6.47 14.49 14.36
CA VAL A 110 6.47 14.37 12.90
C VAL A 110 5.56 15.46 12.31
N ALA A 111 4.34 15.62 12.83
CA ALA A 111 3.40 16.66 12.40
C ALA A 111 4.04 18.05 12.43
N ARG A 112 4.72 18.41 13.52
CA ARG A 112 5.42 19.70 13.65
C ARG A 112 6.49 19.93 12.59
N ARG A 113 7.22 18.87 12.19
CA ARG A 113 8.34 18.96 11.24
C ARG A 113 7.90 18.85 9.78
N SER A 114 6.80 18.14 9.52
CA SER A 114 6.33 17.83 8.16
C SER A 114 5.15 18.68 7.71
N TYR A 115 4.61 19.56 8.57
CA TYR A 115 3.52 20.44 8.20
C TYR A 115 3.98 21.46 7.14
N ASP A 116 3.32 21.41 5.99
CA ASP A 116 3.65 22.17 4.80
C ASP A 116 2.75 23.40 4.71
N THR A 117 3.31 24.54 5.11
CA THR A 117 2.61 25.83 5.08
C THR A 117 2.23 26.27 3.67
N ASP A 118 2.83 25.69 2.62
CA ASP A 118 2.45 26.03 1.25
C ASP A 118 1.08 25.48 0.86
N LEU A 119 0.62 24.44 1.54
CA LEU A 119 -0.71 23.88 1.34
C LEU A 119 -1.81 24.69 2.05
N ILE A 120 -1.46 25.84 2.62
CA ILE A 120 -2.40 26.75 3.28
C ILE A 120 -2.72 27.93 2.37
N VAL A 121 -4.01 28.08 2.11
CA VAL A 121 -4.64 29.12 1.31
C VAL A 121 -5.54 29.95 2.21
N ASP A 122 -5.62 31.24 1.96
CA ASP A 122 -6.45 32.16 2.74
C ASP A 122 -7.93 31.77 2.65
N GLY A 123 -8.68 31.95 3.74
CA GLY A 123 -10.09 31.53 3.83
C GLY A 123 -10.30 30.05 4.19
N TYR A 124 -9.23 29.27 4.45
CA TYR A 124 -9.39 27.87 4.88
C TYR A 124 -10.07 27.74 6.25
N GLN A 125 -9.94 28.76 7.11
CA GLN A 125 -10.51 28.76 8.46
C GLN A 125 -12.02 28.62 8.45
N ASP A 126 -12.68 29.19 7.44
CA ASP A 126 -14.13 29.17 7.27
C ASP A 126 -14.68 27.74 7.06
N TYR A 127 -13.81 26.80 6.67
CA TYR A 127 -14.16 25.40 6.39
C TYR A 127 -13.62 24.40 7.42
N ILE A 128 -13.04 24.88 8.53
CA ILE A 128 -12.44 23.99 9.54
C ILE A 128 -13.51 23.08 10.18
N THR A 129 -14.64 23.64 10.57
CA THR A 129 -15.69 22.91 11.30
C THR A 129 -16.18 21.70 10.52
N GLU A 130 -16.48 21.90 9.24
CA GLU A 130 -16.93 20.86 8.33
C GLU A 130 -15.78 19.90 7.99
N ALA A 131 -14.55 20.38 7.81
CA ALA A 131 -13.40 19.53 7.57
C ALA A 131 -13.15 18.56 8.74
N VAL A 132 -13.31 19.02 9.98
CA VAL A 132 -13.25 18.16 11.19
C VAL A 132 -14.34 17.09 11.11
N TRP A 133 -15.59 17.48 10.81
CA TRP A 133 -16.69 16.52 10.70
C TRP A 133 -16.44 15.45 9.63
N PHE A 134 -16.02 15.85 8.43
CA PHE A 134 -15.71 14.89 7.35
C PHE A 134 -14.49 14.01 7.69
N LYS A 135 -13.50 14.54 8.39
CA LYS A 135 -12.35 13.78 8.88
C LYS A 135 -12.79 12.68 9.84
N GLU A 136 -13.66 12.99 10.79
CA GLU A 136 -14.22 11.99 11.72
C GLU A 136 -15.00 10.90 10.98
N GLN A 137 -15.85 11.28 10.02
CA GLN A 137 -16.61 10.31 9.22
C GLN A 137 -15.69 9.40 8.39
N TYR A 138 -14.64 9.98 7.78
CA TYR A 138 -13.66 9.22 7.02
C TYR A 138 -12.90 8.24 7.90
N ASP A 139 -12.38 8.70 9.03
CA ASP A 139 -11.61 7.90 9.98
C ASP A 139 -12.43 6.76 10.56
N PHE A 140 -13.68 7.02 10.92
CA PHE A 140 -14.60 5.99 11.40
C PHE A 140 -14.78 4.88 10.35
N LYS A 141 -15.06 5.24 9.10
CA LYS A 141 -15.25 4.27 8.01
C LYS A 141 -13.97 3.50 7.68
N LEU A 142 -12.83 4.18 7.61
CA LEU A 142 -11.55 3.55 7.33
C LEU A 142 -11.13 2.61 8.47
N GLY A 143 -11.28 3.05 9.72
CA GLY A 143 -11.01 2.26 10.91
C GLY A 143 -11.86 0.99 10.97
N ASN A 144 -13.15 1.08 10.65
CA ASN A 144 -14.03 -0.09 10.61
C ASN A 144 -13.63 -1.08 9.50
N LEU A 145 -13.20 -0.58 8.33
CA LEU A 145 -12.66 -1.45 7.28
C LEU A 145 -11.37 -2.15 7.74
N MET A 146 -10.46 -1.42 8.37
CA MET A 146 -9.22 -1.98 8.89
C MET A 146 -9.48 -3.08 9.94
N GLU A 147 -10.38 -2.82 10.88
CA GLU A 147 -10.78 -3.76 11.93
C GLU A 147 -11.44 -5.01 11.36
N HIS A 148 -12.37 -4.84 10.41
CA HIS A 148 -13.06 -5.96 9.75
C HIS A 148 -12.09 -6.94 9.08
N TYR A 149 -11.04 -6.43 8.43
CA TYR A 149 -10.04 -7.27 7.73
C TYR A 149 -8.81 -7.62 8.60
N GLY A 150 -8.73 -7.11 9.83
CA GLY A 150 -7.58 -7.30 10.73
C GLY A 150 -6.29 -6.63 10.25
N ILE A 151 -6.39 -5.48 9.58
CA ILE A 151 -5.26 -4.71 9.07
C ILE A 151 -4.88 -3.64 10.10
N ASN A 152 -3.64 -3.65 10.57
CA ASN A 152 -3.18 -2.77 11.65
C ASN A 152 -2.58 -1.44 11.17
N SER A 153 -2.35 -1.29 9.86
CA SER A 153 -1.64 -0.15 9.29
C SER A 153 -2.46 0.52 8.19
N GLU A 154 -2.63 1.84 8.31
CA GLU A 154 -3.25 2.67 7.27
C GLU A 154 -2.49 2.54 5.94
N ALA A 155 -1.17 2.45 5.98
CA ALA A 155 -0.36 2.32 4.77
C ALA A 155 -0.66 1.00 4.03
N GLU A 156 -0.91 -0.09 4.75
CA GLU A 156 -1.23 -1.40 4.15
C GLU A 156 -2.59 -1.38 3.45
N ILE A 157 -3.64 -0.87 4.11
CA ILE A 157 -4.98 -0.83 3.53
C ILE A 157 -5.05 0.16 2.35
N ILE A 158 -4.36 1.30 2.44
CA ILE A 158 -4.37 2.33 1.41
C ILE A 158 -3.56 1.93 0.17
N SER A 159 -2.40 1.28 0.35
CA SER A 159 -1.57 0.79 -0.76
C SER A 159 -2.12 -0.50 -1.38
N GLY A 160 -2.90 -1.28 -0.63
CA GLY A 160 -3.30 -2.62 -1.01
C GLY A 160 -2.18 -3.67 -0.83
N CYS A 161 -1.02 -3.28 -0.32
CA CYS A 161 0.11 -4.16 -0.01
C CYS A 161 -0.04 -4.74 1.40
N ILE A 162 -0.99 -5.64 1.58
CA ILE A 162 -1.33 -6.18 2.90
C ILE A 162 -0.33 -7.26 3.29
N LEU A 163 0.35 -7.10 4.43
CA LEU A 163 1.37 -8.03 4.90
C LEU A 163 0.73 -9.19 5.66
N LYS A 164 -0.18 -8.88 6.57
CA LYS A 164 -0.89 -9.86 7.42
C LYS A 164 -2.37 -9.52 7.46
N MET A 165 -3.22 -10.55 7.35
CA MET A 165 -4.68 -10.43 7.47
C MET A 165 -5.15 -11.29 8.62
N ALA A 166 -6.36 -11.04 9.12
CA ALA A 166 -7.01 -11.98 10.04
C ALA A 166 -7.16 -13.36 9.38
N ASN A 167 -7.09 -14.42 10.19
CA ASN A 167 -7.00 -15.83 9.73
C ASN A 167 -8.16 -16.28 8.81
N ASN A 168 -9.26 -15.54 8.77
CA ASN A 168 -10.45 -15.86 7.99
C ASN A 168 -10.40 -15.31 6.55
N PHE A 169 -9.42 -14.45 6.22
CA PHE A 169 -9.31 -13.82 4.91
C PHE A 169 -8.08 -14.30 4.16
N THR A 170 -8.18 -14.37 2.83
CA THR A 170 -7.08 -14.78 1.95
C THR A 170 -6.72 -13.64 1.00
N LYS A 171 -5.42 -13.35 0.87
CA LYS A 171 -4.91 -12.30 -0.03
C LYS A 171 -5.35 -12.47 -1.48
N LYS A 172 -5.62 -13.70 -1.92
CA LYS A 172 -6.02 -14.01 -3.31
C LYS A 172 -7.46 -13.60 -3.62
N ASN A 173 -8.37 -13.71 -2.66
CA ASN A 173 -9.80 -13.46 -2.89
C ASN A 173 -10.25 -12.09 -2.35
N ASP A 174 -9.69 -11.65 -1.22
CA ASP A 174 -10.19 -10.48 -0.50
C ASP A 174 -9.47 -9.19 -0.86
N ALA A 175 -8.28 -9.27 -1.46
CA ALA A 175 -7.50 -8.08 -1.80
C ALA A 175 -8.23 -7.16 -2.79
N ASP A 176 -8.98 -7.71 -3.74
CA ASP A 176 -9.78 -6.91 -4.68
C ASP A 176 -10.99 -6.27 -3.99
N ALA A 177 -11.64 -6.98 -3.06
CA ALA A 177 -12.74 -6.43 -2.28
C ALA A 177 -12.27 -5.26 -1.40
N ILE A 178 -11.12 -5.40 -0.74
CA ILE A 178 -10.52 -4.33 0.07
C ILE A 178 -10.16 -3.13 -0.81
N ARG A 179 -9.50 -3.36 -1.95
CA ARG A 179 -9.18 -2.30 -2.92
C ARG A 179 -10.44 -1.56 -3.38
N LEU A 180 -11.52 -2.29 -3.65
CA LEU A 180 -12.80 -1.72 -4.06
C LEU A 180 -13.44 -0.90 -2.93
N ALA A 181 -13.44 -1.42 -1.70
CA ALA A 181 -13.99 -0.74 -0.52
C ALA A 181 -13.26 0.59 -0.24
N VAL A 182 -11.92 0.57 -0.23
CA VAL A 182 -11.10 1.78 -0.06
C VAL A 182 -11.33 2.77 -1.21
N LYS A 183 -11.44 2.28 -2.45
CA LYS A 183 -11.77 3.12 -3.62
C LYS A 183 -13.15 3.77 -3.48
N SER A 184 -14.12 3.03 -2.97
CA SER A 184 -15.47 3.52 -2.70
C SER A 184 -15.45 4.62 -1.64
N LEU A 185 -14.77 4.38 -0.51
CA LEU A 185 -14.61 5.37 0.56
C LEU A 185 -13.96 6.67 0.05
N ARG A 186 -12.89 6.55 -0.77
CA ARG A 186 -12.26 7.72 -1.40
C ARG A 186 -13.19 8.46 -2.36
N LYS A 187 -14.07 7.75 -3.06
CA LYS A 187 -15.06 8.37 -3.95
C LYS A 187 -16.12 9.11 -3.15
N GLU A 188 -16.56 8.54 -2.05
CA GLU A 188 -17.50 9.16 -1.12
C GLU A 188 -16.91 10.42 -0.48
N ALA A 189 -15.66 10.37 -0.01
CA ALA A 189 -14.98 11.57 0.47
C ALA A 189 -14.92 12.67 -0.61
N ARG A 190 -14.67 12.32 -1.87
CA ARG A 190 -14.72 13.30 -2.97
C ARG A 190 -16.11 13.86 -3.26
N SER A 191 -17.19 13.10 -3.05
CA SER A 191 -18.54 13.64 -3.22
C SER A 191 -18.86 14.65 -2.12
N TRP A 192 -18.51 14.37 -0.87
CA TRP A 192 -18.63 15.33 0.24
C TRP A 192 -17.94 16.66 -0.07
N PHE A 193 -16.71 16.60 -0.59
CA PHE A 193 -15.96 17.78 -0.99
C PHE A 193 -16.65 18.60 -2.10
N SER A 194 -17.32 17.91 -3.02
CA SER A 194 -17.97 18.53 -4.18
C SER A 194 -19.33 19.15 -3.83
N GLU A 195 -20.06 18.53 -2.90
CA GLU A 195 -21.36 19.00 -2.40
C GLU A 195 -21.24 20.25 -1.51
N MET A 196 -20.07 20.45 -0.89
CA MET A 196 -19.77 21.55 0.02
C MET A 196 -19.78 22.96 -0.63
N GLY A 197 -20.11 23.10 -1.92
CA GLY A 197 -19.87 24.30 -2.73
C GLY A 197 -21.01 24.80 -3.61
N SER A 198 -22.26 24.47 -3.30
CA SER A 198 -23.42 25.02 -4.01
C SER A 198 -23.84 26.42 -3.51
N ASP A 199 -22.89 27.34 -3.38
CA ASP A 199 -23.17 28.76 -3.11
C ASP A 199 -22.76 29.63 -4.31
N GLU A 200 -23.67 30.51 -4.73
CA GLU A 200 -23.74 31.23 -6.01
C GLU A 200 -22.69 32.34 -6.23
N SER A 201 -21.59 32.38 -5.48
CA SER A 201 -20.60 33.46 -5.57
C SER A 201 -19.34 33.05 -6.34
N GLY A 202 -19.38 33.26 -7.66
CA GLY A 202 -18.33 33.89 -8.51
C GLY A 202 -16.90 33.33 -8.61
N ASP A 203 -16.32 32.63 -7.63
CA ASP A 203 -14.93 32.14 -7.70
C ASP A 203 -14.75 30.73 -7.11
N GLY A 204 -15.31 29.74 -7.81
CA GLY A 204 -15.32 28.34 -7.36
C GLY A 204 -13.94 27.69 -7.24
N HIS A 205 -12.88 28.28 -7.78
CA HIS A 205 -11.52 27.74 -7.69
C HIS A 205 -10.84 28.11 -6.38
N GLU A 206 -10.98 29.35 -5.91
CA GLU A 206 -10.37 29.81 -4.66
C GLU A 206 -11.05 29.16 -3.44
N ALA A 207 -12.38 29.04 -3.46
CA ALA A 207 -13.13 28.31 -2.43
C ALA A 207 -12.76 26.81 -2.39
N SER A 208 -12.52 26.18 -3.54
CA SER A 208 -12.09 24.78 -3.59
C SER A 208 -10.69 24.58 -3.00
N ASP A 209 -9.78 25.52 -3.25
CA ASP A 209 -8.41 25.48 -2.71
C ASP A 209 -8.42 25.72 -1.18
N ALA A 210 -9.23 26.64 -0.68
CA ALA A 210 -9.43 26.88 0.74
C ALA A 210 -9.98 25.64 1.47
N LYS A 211 -10.99 24.96 0.90
CA LYS A 211 -11.52 23.69 1.45
C LYS A 211 -10.46 22.59 1.50
N ALA A 212 -9.69 22.41 0.42
CA ALA A 212 -8.63 21.41 0.39
C ALA A 212 -7.53 21.71 1.42
N SER A 213 -7.23 23.01 1.61
CA SER A 213 -6.32 23.48 2.66
C SER A 213 -6.85 23.17 4.05
N ALA A 214 -8.16 23.34 4.29
CA ALA A 214 -8.80 23.00 5.57
C ALA A 214 -8.69 21.50 5.86
N TRP A 215 -8.96 20.64 4.87
CA TRP A 215 -8.81 19.18 5.00
C TRP A 215 -7.38 18.77 5.32
N TYR A 216 -6.40 19.42 4.68
CA TYR A 216 -4.99 19.23 4.97
C TYR A 216 -4.65 19.67 6.40
N HIS A 217 -5.12 20.86 6.80
CA HIS A 217 -4.85 21.45 8.11
C HIS A 217 -5.35 20.57 9.25
N VAL A 218 -6.64 20.18 9.23
CA VAL A 218 -7.23 19.35 10.29
C VAL A 218 -6.58 17.96 10.38
N THR A 219 -5.92 17.49 9.32
CA THR A 219 -5.25 16.19 9.32
C THR A 219 -3.79 16.27 9.77
N TYR A 220 -3.05 17.29 9.36
CA TYR A 220 -1.59 17.35 9.53
C TYR A 220 -1.12 18.36 10.58
N HIS A 221 -1.98 19.29 11.02
CA HIS A 221 -1.58 20.30 11.98
C HIS A 221 -1.40 19.67 13.39
N PRO A 222 -0.34 20.00 14.14
CA PRO A 222 -0.04 19.38 15.43
C PRO A 222 -1.13 19.52 16.50
N GLU A 223 -2.01 20.51 16.37
CA GLU A 223 -3.12 20.73 17.29
C GLU A 223 -4.21 19.67 17.18
N TYR A 224 -4.43 19.13 15.98
CA TYR A 224 -5.44 18.11 15.72
C TYR A 224 -4.89 16.69 15.89
N TRP A 225 -3.59 16.55 16.15
CA TRP A 225 -2.97 15.26 16.38
C TRP A 225 -3.51 14.63 17.66
N GLY A 226 -4.13 13.46 17.53
CA GLY A 226 -4.73 12.72 18.65
C GLY A 226 -6.14 13.20 19.05
N CYS A 227 -6.73 14.15 18.32
CA CYS A 227 -8.10 14.61 18.56
C CYS A 227 -9.17 13.73 17.87
N TYR A 228 -8.74 12.78 17.05
CA TYR A 228 -9.62 11.87 16.32
C TYR A 228 -9.54 10.46 16.90
N ASN A 229 -10.60 9.68 16.67
CA ASN A 229 -10.72 8.31 17.15
C ASN A 229 -10.70 8.18 18.68
N GLU A 230 -11.10 9.24 19.40
CA GLU A 230 -11.29 9.19 20.85
C GLU A 230 -12.34 8.12 21.20
N GLY A 231 -12.00 7.22 22.13
CA GLY A 231 -12.85 6.09 22.54
C GLY A 231 -12.63 4.79 21.77
N TYR A 232 -11.78 4.78 20.73
CA TYR A 232 -11.32 3.54 20.09
C TYR A 232 -9.91 3.19 20.57
N ASP A 233 -9.83 2.21 21.47
CA ASP A 233 -8.56 1.70 21.95
C ASP A 233 -7.67 1.25 20.76
N HIS A 234 -6.44 1.77 20.71
CA HIS A 234 -5.41 1.41 19.72
C HIS A 234 -5.61 1.88 18.27
N ARG A 235 -6.60 2.75 17.95
CA ARG A 235 -6.66 3.36 16.60
C ARG A 235 -5.64 4.51 16.47
N PRO A 236 -4.73 4.47 15.47
CA PRO A 236 -3.76 5.54 15.27
C PRO A 236 -4.40 6.77 14.61
N HIS A 237 -3.69 7.90 14.63
CA HIS A 237 -4.06 9.09 13.87
C HIS A 237 -3.91 8.84 12.36
N PHE A 238 -5.03 8.79 11.64
CA PHE A 238 -5.03 8.55 10.20
C PHE A 238 -4.72 9.81 9.39
N ILE A 239 -3.93 9.66 8.32
CA ILE A 239 -3.40 10.76 7.51
C ILE A 239 -3.82 10.74 6.03
N SER A 240 -4.58 9.74 5.59
CA SER A 240 -4.95 9.56 4.17
C SER A 240 -6.12 10.43 3.70
N PHE A 241 -6.91 10.99 4.61
CA PHE A 241 -8.10 11.80 4.31
C PHE A 241 -7.89 12.90 3.25
N PRO A 242 -6.97 13.87 3.43
CA PRO A 242 -6.82 15.00 2.50
C PRO A 242 -6.32 14.56 1.12
N TRP A 243 -5.69 13.39 1.02
CA TRP A 243 -5.25 12.81 -0.24
C TRP A 243 -6.40 12.26 -1.08
N CYS A 244 -7.64 12.25 -0.57
CA CYS A 244 -8.82 12.00 -1.40
C CYS A 244 -9.01 13.08 -2.47
N VAL A 245 -8.53 14.30 -2.20
CA VAL A 245 -8.56 15.50 -3.08
C VAL A 245 -7.14 15.94 -3.48
N TYR A 246 -6.26 14.97 -3.73
CA TYR A 246 -4.85 15.20 -4.06
C TYR A 246 -4.66 16.14 -5.26
N ASP A 247 -5.60 16.15 -6.20
CA ASP A 247 -5.59 17.02 -7.37
C ASP A 247 -5.60 18.51 -6.98
N LYS A 248 -6.39 18.88 -5.96
CA LYS A 248 -6.47 20.25 -5.42
C LYS A 248 -5.20 20.63 -4.65
N LEU A 249 -4.71 19.75 -3.79
CA LEU A 249 -3.46 19.97 -3.06
C LEU A 249 -2.26 20.18 -4.01
N ILE A 250 -2.20 19.42 -5.10
CA ILE A 250 -1.18 19.60 -6.14
C ILE A 250 -1.35 20.95 -6.85
N GLN A 251 -2.59 21.38 -7.14
CA GLN A 251 -2.85 22.69 -7.74
C GLN A 251 -2.37 23.83 -6.84
N ILE A 252 -2.67 23.77 -5.54
CA ILE A 252 -2.19 24.75 -4.53
C ILE A 252 -0.66 24.83 -4.55
N LYS A 253 0.02 23.68 -4.46
CA LYS A 253 1.49 23.63 -4.46
C LYS A 253 2.10 24.18 -5.76
N ARG A 254 1.48 23.89 -6.91
CA ARG A 254 1.89 24.45 -8.22
C ARG A 254 1.76 25.97 -8.26
N LYS A 255 0.63 26.53 -7.78
CA LYS A 255 0.41 27.98 -7.70
C LYS A 255 1.47 28.65 -6.82
N LYS A 256 1.74 28.14 -5.62
CA LYS A 256 2.77 28.68 -4.71
C LYS A 256 4.17 28.64 -5.33
N ASN A 257 4.54 27.53 -5.99
CA ASN A 257 5.82 27.41 -6.68
C ASN A 257 5.95 28.41 -7.85
N PHE A 258 4.87 28.65 -8.58
CA PHE A 258 4.85 29.66 -9.64
C PHE A 258 5.06 31.07 -9.09
N VAL A 259 4.33 31.45 -8.03
CA VAL A 259 4.47 32.75 -7.36
C VAL A 259 5.90 32.97 -6.84
N ARG A 260 6.51 31.96 -6.21
CA ARG A 260 7.91 32.04 -5.77
C ARG A 260 8.87 32.32 -6.92
N LYS A 261 8.74 31.58 -8.03
CA LYS A 261 9.57 31.80 -9.22
C LYS A 261 9.40 33.21 -9.79
N MET A 262 8.18 33.75 -9.81
CA MET A 262 7.94 35.12 -10.25
C MET A 262 8.59 36.16 -9.34
N LEU A 263 8.46 36.00 -8.01
CA LEU A 263 9.11 36.88 -7.03
C LEU A 263 10.63 36.84 -7.15
N ASP A 264 11.22 35.65 -7.35
CA ASP A 264 12.66 35.49 -7.57
C ASP A 264 13.13 36.19 -8.85
N LEU A 265 12.35 36.08 -9.95
CA LEU A 265 12.64 36.80 -11.20
C LEU A 265 12.55 38.32 -11.01
N GLN A 266 11.52 38.81 -10.33
CA GLN A 266 11.37 40.23 -10.01
C GLN A 266 12.53 40.76 -9.14
N ASN A 267 12.94 39.98 -8.14
CA ASN A 267 14.07 40.32 -7.28
C ASN A 267 15.40 40.33 -8.05
N ARG A 268 15.60 39.41 -9.01
CA ARG A 268 16.77 39.42 -9.91
C ARG A 268 16.76 40.64 -10.83
N MET A 269 15.62 40.96 -11.44
CA MET A 269 15.48 42.15 -12.30
C MET A 269 15.73 43.45 -11.53
N ARG A 270 15.20 43.60 -10.32
CA ARG A 270 15.47 44.78 -9.47
C ARG A 270 16.95 44.91 -9.10
N ARG A 271 17.64 43.80 -8.83
CA ARG A 271 19.09 43.82 -8.56
C ARG A 271 19.90 44.24 -9.78
N SER A 272 19.53 43.83 -10.98
CA SER A 272 20.23 44.27 -12.20
C SER A 272 20.04 45.75 -12.54
N THR A 273 18.91 46.36 -12.15
CA THR A 273 18.64 47.80 -12.43
C THR A 273 19.32 48.76 -11.46
N ILE A 274 19.73 48.29 -10.28
CA ILE A 274 20.40 49.13 -9.25
C ILE A 274 21.92 49.20 -9.45
N PHE A 275 22.51 48.29 -10.23
CA PHE A 275 23.95 48.22 -10.51
C PHE A 275 24.30 48.59 -11.97
N GLY A 276 23.38 49.22 -12.70
CA GLY A 276 23.58 49.68 -14.09
C GLY A 276 23.47 51.19 -14.24
#